data_AF-A0A383RVN5-F1
#
_entry.id   AF-A0A383RVN5-F1
#
_cell.length_a   1.000
_cell.length_b   1.000
_cell.length_c   1.000
_cell.angle_alpha   90.00
_cell.angle_beta   90.00
_cell.angle_gamma   90.00
#
_symmetry.space_group_name_H-M   'P 1'
#
loop_
_entity.id
_entity.type
_entity.pdbx_description
1 polymer ?
#
loop_
_entity_poly.entity_id
_entity_poly.type
_entity_poly.pdbx_seq_one_letter_code
_entity_poly.pdbx_strand_id
1 'polypeptide(L)'
;MLYALSQSLSSEEGFAEVKACLTSPLAKFVAWGLLSALLYHLVAGVRHLIMDMGIGETLEGGKLGSKIVIVISVVVIVLAGVWIW
;
A
#
# COMPACT_ATOMS: atom_id res chain seq x y z
N MET A 1 11.19 5.21 3.71
CA MET A 1 11.54 3.87 3.21
C MET A 1 12.86 3.81 2.44
N LEU A 2 13.24 4.81 1.63
CA LEU A 2 14.48 4.75 0.82
C LEU A 2 15.77 4.57 1.65
N TYR A 3 15.88 5.24 2.81
CA TYR A 3 17.00 5.02 3.73
C TYR A 3 17.07 3.57 4.23
N ALA A 4 15.95 3.03 4.72
CA ALA A 4 15.87 1.64 5.20
C ALA A 4 16.19 0.64 4.07
N LEU A 5 15.74 0.90 2.84
CA LEU A 5 16.09 0.10 1.68
C LEU A 5 17.60 0.13 1.40
N SER A 6 18.20 1.33 1.36
CA SER A 6 19.64 1.49 1.14
C SER A 6 20.47 0.78 2.21
N GLN A 7 20.10 0.92 3.49
CA GLN A 7 20.79 0.23 4.59
C GLN A 7 20.60 -1.29 4.53
N SER A 8 19.40 -1.77 4.16
CA SER A 8 19.15 -3.21 4.06
C SER A 8 19.97 -3.91 2.98
N LEU A 9 20.48 -3.16 2.00
CA LEU A 9 21.27 -3.68 0.88
C LEU A 9 22.77 -3.43 1.04
N SER A 10 23.21 -2.71 2.08
CA SER A 10 24.61 -2.32 2.23
C SER A 10 25.50 -3.46 2.77
N SER A 11 24.97 -4.29 3.66
CA SER A 11 25.66 -5.46 4.25
C SER A 11 24.67 -6.36 5.00
N GLU A 12 25.14 -7.53 5.44
CA GLU A 12 24.39 -8.42 6.34
C GLU A 12 24.05 -7.72 7.68
N GLU A 13 24.99 -6.95 8.23
CA GLU A 13 24.79 -6.14 9.43
C GLU A 13 23.73 -5.05 9.21
N GLY A 14 23.80 -4.31 8.10
CA GLY A 14 22.80 -3.30 7.74
C GLY A 14 21.40 -3.88 7.56
N PHE A 15 21.29 -5.09 6.97
CA PHE A 15 20.03 -5.82 6.91
C PHE A 15 19.51 -6.20 8.30
N ALA A 16 20.37 -6.69 9.19
CA ALA A 16 20.01 -7.05 10.56
C ALA A 16 19.53 -5.83 11.38
N GLU A 17 20.16 -4.67 11.22
CA GLU A 17 19.74 -3.41 11.84
C GLU A 17 18.33 -2.99 11.38
N VAL A 18 18.07 -2.99 10.08
CA VAL A 18 16.74 -2.65 9.53
C VAL A 18 15.69 -3.64 10.01
N LYS A 19 16.02 -4.93 10.03
CA LYS A 19 15.14 -5.98 10.55
C LYS A 19 14.80 -5.74 12.02
N ALA A 20 15.79 -5.40 12.85
CA ALA A 20 15.58 -5.07 14.27
C ALA A 20 14.73 -3.80 14.44
N CYS A 21 14.97 -2.76 13.65
CA CYS A 21 14.16 -1.54 13.68
C CYS A 21 12.68 -1.83 13.38
N LEU A 22 12.40 -2.70 12.40
CA LEU A 22 11.05 -3.10 12.01
C LEU A 22 10.33 -4.01 13.02
N THR A 23 10.97 -4.41 14.14
CA THR A 23 10.25 -5.06 15.24
C THR A 23 9.52 -4.05 16.13
N SER A 24 9.87 -2.75 16.06
CA SER A 24 9.23 -1.70 16.83
C SER A 24 7.76 -1.53 16.38
N PRO A 25 6.79 -1.50 17.31
CA PRO A 25 5.39 -1.23 17.00
C PRO A 25 5.18 0.07 16.21
N LEU A 26 5.96 1.12 16.52
CA LEU A 26 5.90 2.40 15.81
C LEU A 26 6.43 2.26 14.37
N ALA A 27 7.54 1.54 14.18
CA ALA A 27 8.10 1.31 12.85
C ALA A 27 7.13 0.48 11.98
N LYS A 28 6.53 -0.58 12.55
CA LYS A 28 5.47 -1.37 11.89
C LYS A 28 4.26 -0.51 11.51
N PHE A 29 3.82 0.36 12.43
CA PHE A 29 2.69 1.27 12.16
C PHE A 29 3.00 2.26 11.02
N VAL A 30 4.19 2.86 11.01
CA VAL A 30 4.62 3.76 9.92
C VAL A 30 4.72 3.00 8.59
N ALA A 31 5.33 1.82 8.59
CA ALA A 31 5.43 0.98 7.39
C ALA A 31 4.05 0.59 6.85
N TRP A 32 3.14 0.17 7.73
CA TRP A 32 1.75 -0.15 7.37
C TRP A 32 1.00 1.07 6.85
N GLY A 33 1.13 2.24 7.47
CA GLY A 33 0.47 3.47 7.01
C GLY A 33 0.95 3.90 5.61
N LEU A 34 2.26 3.87 5.36
CA LEU A 34 2.82 4.18 4.05
C LEU A 34 2.39 3.16 2.98
N LEU A 35 2.43 1.87 3.30
CA LEU A 35 1.96 0.82 2.40
C LEU A 35 0.45 0.94 2.14
N SER A 36 -0.34 1.33 3.13
CA SER A 36 -1.78 1.54 2.98
C SER A 36 -2.10 2.67 2.01
N ALA A 37 -1.39 3.80 2.12
CA ALA A 37 -1.52 4.90 1.17
C ALA A 37 -1.16 4.47 -0.26
N LEU A 38 -0.07 3.70 -0.42
CA LEU A 38 0.35 3.16 -1.71
C LEU A 38 -0.69 2.19 -2.29
N LEU A 39 -1.23 1.27 -1.48
CA LEU A 39 -2.24 0.30 -1.91
C LEU A 39 -3.53 0.99 -2.36
N TYR A 40 -4.03 1.95 -1.59
CA TYR A 40 -5.19 2.74 -2.00
C TYR A 40 -4.93 3.47 -3.31
N HIS A 41 -3.77 4.14 -3.44
CA HIS A 41 -3.39 4.85 -4.65
C HIS A 41 -3.29 3.91 -5.85
N LEU A 42 -2.73 2.71 -5.68
CA LEU A 42 -2.64 1.70 -6.73
C LEU A 42 -4.02 1.24 -7.19
N VAL A 43 -4.92 0.89 -6.26
CA VAL A 43 -6.28 0.43 -6.59
C VAL A 43 -7.07 1.54 -7.30
N ALA A 44 -6.97 2.78 -6.81
CA ALA A 44 -7.56 3.93 -7.49
C ALA A 44 -6.95 4.17 -8.87
N GLY A 45 -5.63 4.03 -9.01
CA GLY A 45 -4.90 4.14 -10.27
C GLY A 45 -5.35 3.10 -11.29
N VAL A 46 -5.56 1.85 -10.87
CA VAL A 46 -6.14 0.80 -11.74
C VAL A 46 -7.54 1.18 -12.22
N ARG A 47 -8.40 1.71 -11.33
CA ARG A 47 -9.71 2.25 -11.75
C ARG A 47 -9.56 3.37 -12.77
N HIS A 48 -8.61 4.29 -12.59
CA HIS A 48 -8.34 5.35 -13.55
C HIS A 48 -7.95 4.80 -14.92
N LEU A 49 -7.02 3.84 -14.97
CA LEU A 49 -6.62 3.20 -16.24
C LEU A 49 -7.79 2.48 -16.93
N ILE A 50 -8.71 1.88 -16.16
CA ILE A 50 -9.93 1.28 -16.72
C ILE A 50 -10.85 2.35 -17.31
N MET A 51 -10.98 3.50 -16.65
CA MET A 51 -11.75 4.63 -17.18
C MET A 51 -11.11 5.21 -18.44
N ASP A 52 -9.78 5.27 -18.52
CA ASP A 52 -9.06 5.71 -19.72
C ASP A 52 -9.32 4.80 -20.94
N MET A 53 -9.78 3.57 -20.71
CA MET A 53 -10.24 2.64 -21.76
C MET A 53 -11.72 2.84 -22.16
N GLY A 54 -12.40 3.88 -21.65
CA GLY A 54 -13.80 4.16 -21.92
C GLY A 54 -14.79 3.38 -21.04
N ILE A 55 -14.33 2.73 -19.97
CA ILE A 55 -15.17 1.84 -19.13
C ILE A 55 -15.56 2.56 -17.84
N GLY A 56 -16.87 2.68 -17.59
CA GLY A 56 -17.39 3.20 -16.31
C GLY A 56 -17.37 4.73 -16.16
N GLU A 57 -17.36 5.46 -17.28
CA GLU A 57 -17.27 6.94 -17.32
C GLU A 57 -18.55 7.67 -16.89
N THR A 58 -19.69 6.97 -16.84
CA THR A 58 -20.95 7.58 -16.39
C THR A 58 -20.90 7.94 -14.91
N LEU A 59 -21.74 8.87 -14.45
CA LEU A 59 -21.81 9.22 -13.03
C LEU A 59 -22.07 8.01 -12.12
N GLU A 60 -22.96 7.11 -12.54
CA GLU A 60 -23.28 5.90 -11.78
C GLU A 60 -22.12 4.89 -11.82
N GLY A 61 -21.45 4.75 -12.98
CA GLY A 61 -20.22 3.96 -13.11
C GLY A 61 -19.11 4.49 -12.21
N GLY A 62 -18.94 5.81 -12.16
CA GLY A 62 -18.00 6.50 -11.30
C GLY A 62 -18.25 6.23 -9.81
N LYS A 63 -19.51 6.36 -9.36
CA LYS A 63 -19.93 6.04 -7.98
C LYS A 63 -19.68 4.58 -7.61
N LEU A 64 -20.07 3.65 -8.49
CA LEU A 64 -19.85 2.22 -8.27
C LEU A 64 -18.35 1.91 -8.19
N GLY A 65 -17.55 2.43 -9.14
CA GLY A 65 -16.11 2.27 -9.15
C GLY A 65 -15.44 2.79 -7.88
N SER A 66 -15.85 3.96 -7.38
CA SER A 66 -15.30 4.49 -6.12
C SER A 66 -15.62 3.61 -4.91
N LYS A 67 -16.84 3.04 -4.85
CA LYS A 67 -17.19 2.06 -3.80
C LYS A 67 -16.33 0.81 -3.89
N ILE A 68 -16.11 0.30 -5.11
CA ILE A 68 -15.24 -0.87 -5.36
C ILE A 68 -13.80 -0.57 -4.90
N VAL A 69 -13.25 0.60 -5.25
CA VAL A 69 -11.92 1.03 -4.82
C VAL A 69 -11.82 1.00 -3.29
N ILE A 70 -12.80 1.56 -2.58
CA ILE A 70 -12.80 1.56 -1.10
C ILE A 70 -12.83 0.14 -0.55
N VAL A 71 -13.73 -0.72 -1.01
CA VAL A 71 -13.86 -2.09 -0.50
C VAL A 71 -12.57 -2.89 -0.74
N ILE A 72 -12.05 -2.88 -1.98
CA ILE A 72 -10.82 -3.59 -2.31
C ILE A 72 -9.64 -3.04 -1.50
N SER A 73 -9.52 -1.72 -1.39
CA SER A 73 -8.46 -1.08 -0.63
C SER A 73 -8.49 -1.48 0.84
N VAL A 74 -9.67 -1.48 1.48
CA VAL A 74 -9.81 -1.93 2.88
C VAL A 74 -9.35 -3.38 3.03
N VAL A 75 -9.79 -4.28 2.14
CA VAL A 75 -9.39 -5.70 2.19
C VAL A 75 -7.87 -5.83 2.09
N VAL A 76 -7.23 -5.23 1.09
CA VAL A 76 -5.77 -5.38 0.91
C VAL A 76 -4.96 -4.68 2.01
N ILE A 77 -5.45 -3.56 2.55
CA ILE A 77 -4.83 -2.84 3.68
C ILE A 77 -4.89 -3.68 4.96
N VAL A 78 -6.01 -4.34 5.23
CA VAL A 78 -6.15 -5.24 6.37
C VAL A 78 -5.23 -6.46 6.22
N LEU A 79 -5.19 -7.09 5.04
CA LEU A 79 -4.29 -8.20 4.77
C LEU A 79 -2.81 -7.78 4.92
N ALA A 80 -2.44 -6.58 4.46
CA ALA A 80 -1.11 -6.03 4.67
C ALA A 80 -0.82 -5.78 6.17
N GLY A 81 -1.83 -5.37 6.94
CA GLY A 81 -1.74 -5.28 8.40
C GLY A 81 -1.44 -6.62 9.04
N VAL A 82 -2.17 -7.68 8.66
CA VAL A 82 -1.94 -9.07 9.13
C VAL A 82 -0.53 -9.55 8.75
N TRP A 83 -0.02 -9.16 7.59
CA TRP A 83 1.33 -9.56 7.15
C TRP A 83 2.45 -8.84 7.92
N ILE A 84 2.26 -7.56 8.26
CA ILE A 84 3.28 -6.73 8.94
C ILE A 84 3.37 -7.07 10.44
N TRP A 85 2.25 -7.39 11.07
CA TRP A 85 2.15 -7.59 12.51
C TRP A 85 2.44 -9.01 12.94
#